data_AF-A0AAV8YZ20-F1
#
_entry.id   AF-A0AAV8YZ20-F1
#
_cell.length_a   1.000
_cell.length_b   1.000
_cell.length_c   1.000
_cell.angle_alpha   90.00
_cell.angle_beta   90.00
_cell.angle_gamma   90.00
#
_symmetry.space_group_name_H-M   'P 1'
#
loop_
_entity.id
_entity.type
_entity.pdbx_description
1 polymer ?
#
loop_
_entity_poly.entity_id
_entity_poly.type
_entity_poly.pdbx_seq_one_letter_code
_entity_poly.pdbx_strand_id
1 'polypeptide(L)'
;MISVDFLLTNKDITYEIRTEIKQLGRPIPDLIISKTDVGKSRNYSRNFSSSVYHIFKWLCVLKETNCFCFICLVMGGNQSAWTQEGCVGKVDIRQQLDSAYRENIRRHNENVDKTRHILNQIINCIKHSKNIKK
;
A
#
# COMPACT_ATOMS: atom_id res chain seq x y z
N MET A 1 -24.30 -0.82 1.59
CA MET A 1 -22.93 -0.49 1.14
C MET A 1 -22.05 -0.35 2.37
N ILE A 2 -20.94 -1.06 2.46
CA ILE A 2 -20.03 -0.97 3.61
C ILE A 2 -19.24 0.34 3.51
N SER A 3 -19.20 1.12 4.58
CA SER A 3 -18.45 2.37 4.61
C SER A 3 -16.97 2.10 4.93
N VAL A 4 -16.09 2.96 4.40
CA VAL A 4 -14.67 2.95 4.78
C VAL A 4 -14.52 3.23 6.29
N ASP A 5 -15.37 4.08 6.85
CA ASP A 5 -15.43 4.38 8.30
C ASP A 5 -15.57 3.10 9.14
N PHE A 6 -16.52 2.23 8.75
CA PHE A 6 -16.78 1.00 9.48
C PHE A 6 -15.53 0.10 9.55
N LEU A 7 -14.77 0.01 8.44
CA LEU A 7 -13.54 -0.78 8.36
C LEU A 7 -12.37 -0.15 9.14
N LEU A 8 -12.35 1.17 9.29
CA LEU A 8 -11.33 1.86 10.08
C LEU A 8 -11.59 1.75 11.59
N THR A 9 -12.85 1.82 12.00
CA THR A 9 -13.26 1.73 13.41
C THR A 9 -13.23 0.31 13.95
N ASN A 10 -13.62 -0.69 13.15
CA ASN A 10 -13.70 -2.07 13.57
C ASN A 10 -12.52 -2.86 12.98
N LYS A 11 -11.43 -3.01 13.74
CA LYS A 11 -10.26 -3.78 13.27
C LYS A 11 -10.35 -5.27 13.57
N ASP A 12 -11.12 -5.63 14.60
CA ASP A 12 -11.32 -7.01 15.06
C ASP A 12 -12.46 -7.72 14.31
N ILE A 13 -12.42 -7.65 12.98
CA ILE A 13 -13.38 -8.34 12.10
C ILE A 13 -12.86 -9.75 11.82
N THR A 14 -13.73 -10.76 11.93
CA THR A 14 -13.40 -12.15 11.60
C THR A 14 -13.12 -12.33 10.11
N TYR A 15 -12.41 -13.39 9.75
CA TYR A 15 -12.00 -13.64 8.36
C TYR A 15 -13.20 -13.88 7.43
N GLU A 16 -14.25 -14.50 7.95
CA GLU A 16 -15.49 -14.79 7.24
C GLU A 16 -16.17 -13.49 6.83
N ILE A 17 -16.34 -12.58 7.78
CA ILE A 17 -16.92 -11.26 7.50
C ILE A 17 -16.03 -10.53 6.49
N ARG A 18 -14.70 -10.51 6.65
CA ARG A 18 -13.78 -9.88 5.66
C ARG A 18 -14.00 -10.42 4.24
N THR A 19 -14.28 -11.71 4.12
CA THR A 19 -14.55 -12.35 2.83
C THR A 19 -15.88 -11.86 2.24
N GLU A 20 -16.94 -11.76 3.05
CA GLU A 20 -18.22 -11.18 2.63
C GLU A 20 -18.08 -9.72 2.20
N ILE A 21 -17.36 -8.90 2.98
CA ILE A 21 -17.09 -7.50 2.64
C ILE A 21 -16.38 -7.39 1.29
N LYS A 22 -15.40 -8.25 1.03
CA LYS A 22 -14.68 -8.29 -0.24
C LYS A 22 -15.62 -8.61 -1.41
N GLN A 23 -16.58 -9.53 -1.23
CA GLN A 23 -17.56 -9.91 -2.25
C GLN A 23 -18.55 -8.79 -2.55
N LEU A 24 -18.99 -8.05 -1.53
CA LEU A 24 -19.87 -6.88 -1.68
C LEU A 24 -19.21 -5.73 -2.45
N GLY A 25 -17.88 -5.74 -2.54
CA GLY A 25 -17.11 -4.79 -3.32
C GLY A 25 -16.85 -3.48 -2.58
N ARG A 26 -16.07 -2.63 -3.24
CA ARG A 26 -15.57 -1.38 -2.65
C ARG A 26 -16.59 -0.25 -2.79
N PRO A 27 -16.66 0.68 -1.82
CA PRO A 27 -17.43 1.90 -1.99
C PRO A 27 -16.78 2.81 -3.04
N ILE A 28 -17.60 3.33 -3.96
CA ILE A 28 -17.23 4.28 -5.03
C ILE A 28 -18.12 5.51 -4.88
N PRO A 29 -17.89 6.35 -3.86
CA PRO A 29 -18.69 7.56 -3.69
C PRO A 29 -18.44 8.53 -4.85
N ASP A 30 -19.49 9.25 -5.26
CA ASP A 30 -19.32 10.40 -6.14
C ASP A 30 -18.81 11.58 -5.30
N LEU A 31 -17.61 12.05 -5.61
CA LEU A 31 -16.86 12.98 -4.76
C LEU A 31 -16.49 14.23 -5.53
N ILE A 32 -16.94 15.37 -5.02
CA ILE A 32 -16.56 16.70 -5.50
C ILE A 32 -15.43 17.20 -4.60
N ILE A 33 -14.21 16.72 -4.83
CA ILE A 33 -13.03 17.14 -4.06
C ILE A 33 -12.15 18.01 -4.96
N SER A 34 -11.90 19.23 -4.51
CA SER A 34 -10.94 20.16 -5.11
C SER A 34 -9.95 20.63 -4.05
N LYS A 35 -8.66 20.59 -4.35
CA LYS A 35 -7.61 21.12 -3.46
C LYS A 35 -6.74 22.11 -4.22
N THR A 36 -6.48 23.26 -3.60
CA THR A 36 -5.60 24.29 -4.16
C THR A 36 -4.37 24.44 -3.27
N ASP A 37 -3.20 24.17 -3.83
CA ASP A 37 -1.91 24.37 -3.17
C ASP A 37 -1.29 25.69 -3.68
N VAL A 38 -0.79 26.52 -2.76
CA VAL A 38 -0.10 27.77 -3.09
C VAL A 38 1.37 27.46 -3.40
N GLY A 39 1.79 27.73 -4.63
CA GLY A 39 3.18 27.61 -5.04
C GLY A 39 3.90 28.95 -5.03
N LYS A 40 5.23 28.92 -5.13
CA LYS A 40 6.08 30.14 -5.13
C LYS A 40 5.74 31.12 -6.26
N SER A 41 5.34 30.62 -7.43
CA SER A 41 5.03 31.44 -8.62
C SER A 41 3.60 31.33 -9.11
N ARG A 42 2.89 30.26 -8.75
CA ARG A 42 1.51 30.00 -9.16
C ARG A 42 0.82 29.06 -8.20
N ASN A 43 -0.49 29.14 -8.16
CA ASN A 43 -1.34 28.21 -7.44
C ASN A 43 -1.60 26.98 -8.31
N TYR A 44 -1.67 25.82 -7.66
CA TYR A 44 -1.96 24.54 -8.29
C TYR A 44 -3.29 24.03 -7.76
N SER A 45 -4.28 23.91 -8.64
CA SER A 45 -5.55 23.26 -8.30
C SER A 45 -5.56 21.82 -8.80
N ARG A 46 -6.01 20.89 -7.95
CA ARG A 46 -6.18 19.48 -8.26
C ARG A 46 -7.60 19.08 -7.91
N ASN A 47 -8.26 18.43 -8.86
CA ASN A 47 -9.61 17.90 -8.67
C ASN A 47 -9.55 16.38 -8.65
N PHE A 48 -10.34 15.78 -7.76
CA PHE A 48 -10.56 14.35 -7.78
C PHE A 48 -11.50 14.00 -8.94
N SER A 49 -11.11 13.01 -9.72
CA SER A 49 -11.94 12.48 -10.82
C SER A 49 -12.39 11.08 -10.48
N SER A 50 -13.68 10.78 -10.64
CA SER A 50 -14.22 9.43 -10.45
C SER A 50 -13.56 8.40 -11.38
N SER A 51 -12.98 8.83 -12.50
CA SER A 51 -12.19 7.96 -13.40
C SER A 51 -11.01 7.27 -12.70
N VAL A 52 -10.50 7.85 -11.62
CA VAL A 52 -9.43 7.27 -10.79
C VAL A 52 -9.83 5.90 -10.22
N TYR A 53 -11.12 5.68 -9.91
CA TYR A 53 -11.61 4.39 -9.43
C TYR A 53 -11.54 3.27 -10.48
N HIS A 54 -11.63 3.62 -11.77
CA HIS A 54 -11.50 2.66 -12.86
C HIS A 54 -10.03 2.29 -13.10
N ILE A 55 -9.14 3.27 -12.99
CA ILE A 55 -7.70 3.06 -13.11
C ILE A 55 -7.18 2.23 -11.94
N PHE A 56 -7.56 2.57 -10.71
CA PHE A 56 -7.12 1.90 -9.49
C PHE A 56 -8.25 1.13 -8.84
N LYS A 57 -8.44 -0.12 -9.28
CA LYS A 57 -9.53 -1.01 -8.80
C LYS A 57 -9.48 -1.35 -7.30
N TRP A 58 -8.34 -1.11 -6.66
CA TRP A 58 -8.16 -1.32 -5.22
C TRP A 58 -8.42 -0.05 -4.40
N LEU A 59 -8.61 1.11 -5.03
CA LEU A 59 -8.74 2.40 -4.35
C LEU A 59 -10.15 2.61 -3.81
N CYS A 60 -10.26 3.02 -2.55
CA CYS A 60 -11.48 3.57 -1.96
C CYS A 60 -11.18 4.92 -1.30
N VAL A 61 -12.18 5.79 -1.20
CA VAL A 61 -12.01 7.14 -0.62
C VAL A 61 -13.05 7.33 0.48
N LEU A 62 -12.64 7.98 1.55
CA LEU A 62 -13.53 8.41 2.63
C LEU A 62 -13.84 9.91 2.49
N LYS A 63 -15.01 10.33 3.01
CA LYS A 63 -15.66 11.65 2.90
C LYS A 63 -14.77 12.89 3.09
N GLU A 64 -13.54 12.73 3.56
CA GLU A 64 -12.53 13.77 3.70
C GLU A 64 -11.23 13.36 2.99
N THR A 65 -11.11 13.70 1.71
CA THR A 65 -9.86 13.79 0.89
C THR A 65 -8.84 12.64 0.88
N ASN A 66 -9.09 11.54 1.60
CA ASN A 66 -8.10 10.53 1.92
C ASN A 66 -8.39 9.26 1.13
N CYS A 67 -7.38 8.81 0.41
CA CYS A 67 -7.44 7.61 -0.39
C CYS A 67 -6.86 6.42 0.37
N PHE A 68 -7.55 5.28 0.35
CA PHE A 68 -7.14 4.06 1.04
C PHE A 68 -7.09 2.89 0.06
N CYS A 69 -6.36 1.85 0.45
CA CYS A 69 -6.42 0.58 -0.24
C CYS A 69 -7.52 -0.30 0.36
N PHE A 70 -8.57 -0.56 -0.42
CA PHE A 70 -9.72 -1.37 -0.01
C PHE A 70 -9.30 -2.79 0.42
N ILE A 71 -8.45 -3.44 -0.37
CA ILE A 71 -8.00 -4.81 -0.05
C ILE A 71 -7.18 -4.82 1.26
N CYS A 72 -6.32 -3.84 1.47
CA CYS A 72 -5.53 -3.77 2.70
C CYS A 72 -6.39 -3.44 3.93
N LEU A 73 -7.40 -2.58 3.78
CA LEU A 73 -8.38 -2.30 4.84
C LEU A 73 -9.17 -3.55 5.21
N VAL A 74 -9.69 -4.27 4.22
CA VAL A 74 -10.50 -5.47 4.46
C VAL A 74 -9.66 -6.62 5.00
N MET A 75 -8.46 -6.86 4.46
CA MET A 75 -7.66 -8.03 4.83
C MET A 75 -6.64 -7.77 5.95
N GLY A 76 -6.62 -6.57 6.53
CA GLY A 76 -5.69 -6.24 7.62
C GLY A 76 -4.24 -6.19 7.16
N GLY A 77 -3.99 -5.64 5.98
CA GLY A 77 -2.62 -5.47 5.45
C GLY A 77 -1.77 -4.57 6.36
N ASN A 78 -0.44 -4.72 6.25
CA ASN A 78 0.57 -3.99 7.03
C ASN A 78 0.17 -2.52 7.29
N GLN A 79 0.36 -2.07 8.55
CA GLN A 79 0.14 -0.70 9.00
C GLN A 79 0.93 0.27 8.11
N SER A 80 0.24 0.84 7.13
CA SER A 80 0.79 1.77 6.15
C SER A 80 -0.12 2.98 6.01
N ALA A 81 0.39 4.04 5.37
CA ALA A 81 -0.39 5.23 5.05
C ALA A 81 -1.71 4.89 4.34
N TRP A 82 -1.76 3.81 3.54
CA TRP A 82 -2.95 3.36 2.81
C TRP A 82 -4.02 2.65 3.66
N THR A 83 -3.77 2.44 4.95
CA THR A 83 -4.62 1.64 5.86
C THR A 83 -4.94 2.30 7.19
N GLN A 84 -4.18 3.32 7.61
CA GLN A 84 -4.36 4.01 8.90
C GLN A 84 -4.79 5.46 8.71
N GLU A 85 -3.96 6.26 8.05
CA GLU A 85 -4.17 7.71 7.89
C GLU A 85 -4.86 8.07 6.57
N GLY A 86 -4.68 7.20 5.56
CA GLY A 86 -5.05 7.47 4.18
C GLY A 86 -4.00 8.32 3.47
N CYS A 87 -3.85 8.11 2.17
CA CYS A 87 -3.00 8.94 1.36
C CYS A 87 -3.75 10.21 0.99
N VAL A 88 -3.39 11.29 1.68
CA VAL A 88 -3.88 12.65 1.43
C VAL A 88 -3.23 13.21 0.16
N GLY A 89 -3.95 14.01 -0.62
CA GLY A 89 -3.48 14.75 -1.81
C GLY A 89 -2.36 15.78 -1.57
N LYS A 90 -1.31 15.40 -0.82
CA LYS A 90 -0.02 16.10 -0.69
C LYS A 90 0.93 15.76 -1.84
N VAL A 91 0.73 14.61 -2.49
CA VAL A 91 1.57 14.11 -3.57
C VAL A 91 0.69 13.39 -4.59
N ASP A 92 1.09 13.37 -5.86
CA ASP A 92 0.39 12.61 -6.89
C ASP A 92 0.34 11.12 -6.49
N ILE A 93 -0.85 10.51 -6.49
CA ILE A 93 -1.05 9.09 -6.16
C ILE A 93 -0.15 8.19 -7.02
N ARG A 94 0.09 8.54 -8.29
CA ARG A 94 0.98 7.79 -9.18
C ARG A 94 2.43 7.84 -8.69
N GLN A 95 2.89 9.00 -8.23
CA GLN A 95 4.24 9.16 -7.68
C GLN A 95 4.40 8.41 -6.36
N GLN A 96 3.38 8.43 -5.48
CA GLN A 96 3.42 7.64 -4.24
C GLN A 96 3.50 6.15 -4.52
N LEU A 97 2.66 5.64 -5.42
CA LEU A 97 2.66 4.22 -5.80
C LEU A 97 4.00 3.80 -6.40
N ASP A 98 4.55 4.62 -7.29
CA ASP A 98 5.83 4.36 -7.92
C ASP A 98 6.99 4.40 -6.90
N SER A 99 6.98 5.36 -5.97
CA SER A 99 7.97 5.43 -4.89
C SER A 99 7.90 4.23 -3.94
N ALA A 100 6.69 3.81 -3.54
CA ALA A 100 6.48 2.65 -2.68
C ALA A 100 6.87 1.34 -3.38
N TYR A 101 6.57 1.22 -4.67
CA TYR A 101 6.99 0.09 -5.50
C TYR A 101 8.51 0.00 -5.60
N ARG A 102 9.18 1.12 -5.92
CA ARG A 102 10.65 1.20 -5.97
C ARG A 102 11.30 0.85 -4.64
N GLU A 103 10.76 1.33 -3.53
CA GLU A 103 11.24 1.01 -2.18
C GLU A 103 11.09 -0.48 -1.85
N ASN A 104 9.97 -1.10 -2.22
CA ASN A 104 9.77 -2.53 -2.02
C ASN A 104 10.76 -3.38 -2.84
N ILE A 105 11.05 -3.00 -4.09
CA ILE A 105 12.08 -3.67 -4.91
C ILE A 105 13.45 -3.55 -4.22
N ARG A 106 13.80 -2.36 -3.74
CA ARG A 106 15.08 -2.12 -3.04
C ARG A 106 15.21 -3.05 -1.83
N ARG A 107 14.18 -3.08 -0.97
CA ARG A 107 14.17 -3.93 0.23
C ARG A 107 14.25 -5.42 -0.10
N HIS A 108 13.56 -5.86 -1.16
CA HIS A 108 13.64 -7.23 -1.63
C HIS A 108 15.07 -7.59 -2.07
N ASN A 109 15.71 -6.73 -2.86
CA ASN A 109 17.09 -6.92 -3.31
C ASN A 109 18.08 -6.95 -2.14
N GLU A 110 17.95 -6.04 -1.18
CA GLU A 110 18.76 -6.04 0.05
C GLU A 110 18.63 -7.36 0.83
N ASN A 111 17.42 -7.92 0.91
CA ASN A 111 17.19 -9.22 1.57
C ASN A 111 17.77 -10.39 0.77
N VAL A 112 17.70 -10.35 -0.56
CA VAL A 112 18.32 -11.34 -1.44
C VAL A 112 19.85 -11.33 -1.29
N ASP A 113 20.47 -10.16 -1.22
CA ASP A 113 21.91 -10.01 -1.06
C ASP A 113 22.40 -10.53 0.29
N LYS A 114 21.68 -10.21 1.37
CA LYS A 114 21.95 -10.77 2.72
C LYS A 114 21.84 -12.29 2.72
N THR A 115 20.80 -12.83 2.11
CA THR A 115 20.58 -14.28 2.02
C THR A 115 21.70 -14.95 1.23
N ARG A 116 22.10 -14.37 0.10
CA ARG A 116 23.22 -14.87 -0.71
C ARG A 116 24.53 -14.85 0.08
N HIS A 117 24.79 -13.78 0.84
CA HIS A 117 25.98 -13.70 1.68
C HIS A 117 26.03 -14.83 2.71
N ILE A 118 24.93 -15.05 3.44
CA ILE A 118 24.84 -16.12 4.45
C ILE A 118 25.05 -17.50 3.80
N LEU A 119 24.41 -17.76 2.66
CA LEU A 119 24.58 -19.02 1.94
C LEU A 119 26.02 -19.24 1.49
N ASN A 120 26.72 -18.19 1.02
CA ASN A 120 28.13 -18.27 0.66
C ASN A 120 29.01 -18.64 1.86
N GLN A 121 28.75 -18.08 3.05
CA GLN A 121 29.47 -18.44 4.28
C GLN A 121 29.27 -19.92 4.61
N ILE A 122 28.03 -20.41 4.57
CA ILE A 122 27.70 -21.83 4.84
C ILE A 122 28.41 -22.75 3.84
N ILE A 123 28.35 -22.43 2.54
CA ILE A 123 29.01 -23.19 1.48
C ILE A 123 30.52 -23.26 1.73
N ASN A 124 31.15 -22.15 2.12
CA ASN A 124 32.57 -22.10 2.42
C ASN A 124 32.94 -22.96 3.63
N CYS A 125 32.15 -22.91 4.70
CA CYS A 125 32.31 -23.79 5.87
C CYS A 125 32.23 -25.27 5.47
N ILE A 126 31.26 -25.65 4.64
CA ILE A 126 31.10 -27.03 4.16
C ILE A 126 32.32 -27.45 3.33
N LYS A 127 32.75 -26.62 2.37
CA LYS A 127 33.95 -26.90 1.55
C LYS A 127 35.20 -27.11 2.41
N HIS A 128 35.40 -26.25 3.42
CA HIS A 128 36.54 -26.37 4.33
C HIS A 128 36.47 -27.66 5.17
N SER A 129 35.30 -27.99 5.71
CA SER A 129 35.11 -29.22 6.49
C SER A 129 35.34 -30.52 5.69
N LYS A 130 35.08 -30.51 4.38
CA LYS A 130 35.36 -31.64 3.48
C LYS A 130 36.85 -31.77 3.14
N ASN A 131 37.60 -30.67 3.10
CA ASN A 131 39.04 -30.67 2.84
C ASN A 131 39.86 -31.09 4.07
N ILE A 132 39.36 -30.93 5.30
CA ILE A 132 40.05 -31.37 6.52
C ILE A 132 39.96 -32.89 6.75
N LYS A 133 38.95 -33.57 6.16
CA LYS A 133 38.71 -35.01 6.33
C LYS A 133 39.44 -35.89 5.30
N LYS A 134 40.43 -35.35 4.58
CA LYS A 134 41.20 -36.03 3.53
C LYS A 134 42.68 -35.95 3.86
#